data_AF-A0AAN5BVL2-F1
#
_entry.id   AF-A0AAN5BVL2-F1
#
_cell.length_a   1.000
_cell.length_b   1.000
_cell.length_c   1.000
_cell.angle_alpha   90.00
_cell.angle_beta   90.00
_cell.angle_gamma   90.00
#
_symmetry.space_group_name_H-M   'P 1'
#
loop_
_entity.id
_entity.type
_entity.pdbx_description
1 polymer ?
#
loop_
_entity_poly.entity_id
_entity_poly.type
_entity_poly.pdbx_seq_one_letter_code
_entity_poly.pdbx_strand_id
1 'polypeptide(L)'
;MAAIRSNDNGQKQFNADEAQYHGGADPDWSKRDLWQAIEKGEEITWTAHVQIMQPEEADPAKLGFDPFDVTKVWPKKQFPVRQQPLYHS
;
A
#
# COMPACT_ATOMS: atom_id res chain seq x y z
N MET A 1 -15.10 3.26 3.87
CA MET A 1 -13.95 3.91 3.21
C MET A 1 -12.72 3.06 3.48
N ALA A 2 -11.93 2.74 2.46
CA ALA A 2 -10.68 2.00 2.61
C ALA A 2 -9.49 2.87 2.18
N ALA A 3 -8.39 2.84 2.94
CA ALA A 3 -7.18 3.61 2.67
C ALA A 3 -6.09 2.75 2.01
N ILE A 4 -5.42 3.29 1.00
CA ILE A 4 -4.37 2.62 0.22
C ILE A 4 -3.20 3.61 0.06
N ARG A 5 -1.97 3.11 -0.01
CA ARG A 5 -0.77 3.90 -0.32
C ARG A 5 -0.09 3.38 -1.58
N SER A 6 0.44 4.28 -2.41
CA SER A 6 1.39 3.96 -3.49
C SER A 6 2.79 4.45 -3.12
N ASN A 7 3.82 3.74 -3.56
CA ASN A 7 5.19 4.25 -3.54
C ASN A 7 5.45 4.95 -4.87
N ASP A 8 5.81 6.23 -4.81
CA ASP A 8 5.96 7.05 -6.01
C ASP A 8 7.29 6.74 -6.74
N ASN A 9 8.24 6.08 -6.06
CA ASN A 9 9.47 5.53 -6.62
C ASN A 9 9.30 4.10 -7.20
N GLY A 10 8.06 3.60 -7.24
CA GLY A 10 7.73 2.26 -7.72
C GLY A 10 7.86 1.16 -6.66
N GLN A 11 7.49 -0.06 -7.04
CA GLN A 11 7.61 -1.24 -6.18
C GLN A 11 8.77 -2.11 -6.67
N LYS A 12 9.71 -2.41 -5.78
CA LYS A 12 10.82 -3.33 -5.99
C LYS A 12 10.72 -4.45 -4.97
N GLN A 13 10.91 -5.68 -5.43
CA GLN A 13 10.80 -6.87 -4.61
C GLN A 13 11.95 -7.80 -4.95
N PHE A 14 12.45 -8.48 -3.93
CA PHE A 14 13.37 -9.59 -4.11
C PHE A 14 12.66 -10.79 -4.71
N ASN A 15 13.42 -11.59 -5.46
CA ASN A 15 13.03 -12.97 -5.72
C ASN A 15 13.23 -13.83 -4.46
N ALA A 16 12.76 -15.08 -4.48
CA ALA A 16 12.80 -15.95 -3.30
C ALA A 16 14.23 -16.21 -2.81
N ASP A 17 15.18 -16.42 -3.72
CA ASP A 17 16.58 -16.74 -3.39
C ASP A 17 17.28 -15.53 -2.76
N GLU A 18 17.09 -14.33 -3.33
CA GLU A 18 17.58 -13.06 -2.79
C GLU A 18 17.01 -12.78 -1.40
N ALA A 19 15.70 -12.98 -1.22
CA ALA A 19 15.04 -12.78 0.06
C ALA A 19 15.59 -13.73 1.13
N GLN A 20 15.84 -14.99 0.79
CA GLN A 20 16.42 -15.97 1.72
C GLN A 20 17.87 -15.59 2.07
N TYR A 21 18.66 -15.13 1.10
CA TYR A 21 20.02 -14.67 1.34
C TYR A 21 20.04 -13.47 2.29
N HIS A 22 19.28 -12.41 1.99
CA HIS A 22 19.22 -11.21 2.82
C HIS A 22 18.63 -11.48 4.19
N GLY A 23 17.61 -12.33 4.31
CA GLY A 23 16.99 -12.69 5.58
C GLY A 23 17.93 -13.39 6.57
N GLY A 24 18.95 -14.11 6.07
CA GLY A 24 19.96 -14.75 6.91
C GLY A 24 21.23 -13.91 7.10
N ALA A 25 21.76 -13.33 6.01
CA ALA A 25 23.06 -12.67 6.01
C ALA A 25 23.02 -11.20 6.44
N ASP A 26 21.90 -10.50 6.21
CA ASP A 26 21.73 -9.09 6.56
C ASP A 26 20.28 -8.79 6.96
N PRO A 27 19.85 -9.21 8.17
CA PRO A 27 18.47 -9.04 8.62
C PRO A 27 18.06 -7.57 8.77
N ASP A 28 19.01 -6.63 8.79
CA ASP A 28 18.77 -5.19 8.86
C ASP A 28 18.75 -4.49 7.50
N TRP A 29 18.83 -5.24 6.39
CA TRP A 29 18.91 -4.69 5.03
C TRP A 29 17.87 -3.60 4.76
N SER A 30 16.59 -3.87 5.03
CA SER A 30 15.50 -2.91 4.77
C SER A 30 15.58 -1.64 5.60
N LYS A 31 16.11 -1.71 6.83
CA LYS A 31 16.29 -0.53 7.69
C LYS A 31 17.46 0.30 7.19
N ARG A 32 18.56 -0.35 6.81
CA ARG A 32 19.76 0.30 6.28
C ARG A 32 19.47 0.99 4.95
N ASP A 33 18.73 0.34 4.07
CA ASP A 33 18.31 0.90 2.78
C ASP A 33 17.52 2.20 2.97
N LEU A 34 16.49 2.17 3.83
CA LEU A 34 15.70 3.35 4.17
C LEU A 34 16.54 4.46 4.81
N TRP A 35 17.41 4.11 5.76
CA TRP A 35 18.27 5.08 6.43
C TRP A 35 19.23 5.76 5.45
N GLN A 36 19.89 4.99 4.59
CA GLN A 36 20.82 5.51 3.59
C GLN A 36 20.11 6.39 2.55
N ALA A 37 18.90 6.03 2.15
CA ALA A 37 18.09 6.84 1.24
C ALA A 37 17.75 8.21 1.88
N ILE A 38 17.38 8.22 3.16
CA ILE A 38 17.16 9.47 3.92
C ILE A 38 18.45 10.29 4.03
N GLU A 39 19.59 9.68 4.38
CA GLU A 39 20.88 10.38 4.51
C GLU A 39 21.38 10.99 3.20
N LYS A 40 21.09 10.33 2.06
CA LYS A 40 21.42 10.84 0.72
C LYS A 40 20.49 11.94 0.25
N GLY A 41 19.41 12.23 0.99
CA GLY A 41 18.38 13.18 0.57
C GLY A 41 17.55 12.67 -0.60
N GLU A 42 17.43 11.34 -0.76
CA GLU A 42 16.51 10.76 -1.75
C GLU A 42 15.07 11.10 -1.35
N GLU A 43 14.28 11.53 -2.33
CA GLU A 43 12.87 11.83 -2.09
C GLU A 43 12.09 10.53 -1.93
N ILE A 44 11.66 10.23 -0.70
CA ILE A 44 10.85 9.04 -0.39
C ILE A 44 9.43 9.49 -0.12
N THR A 45 8.58 9.35 -1.12
CA THR A 45 7.18 9.82 -1.08
C THR A 45 6.21 8.67 -1.27
N TRP A 46 5.09 8.78 -0.54
CA TRP A 46 3.96 7.90 -0.70
C TRP A 46 2.70 8.72 -0.92
N THR A 47 2.01 8.45 -2.01
CA THR A 47 0.72 9.07 -2.28
C THR A 47 -0.41 8.29 -1.61
N ALA A 48 -1.18 8.98 -0.76
CA ALA A 48 -2.35 8.44 -0.09
C ALA A 48 -3.55 8.36 -1.05
N HIS A 49 -4.26 7.24 -1.00
CA HIS A 49 -5.42 6.94 -1.82
C HIS A 49 -6.57 6.41 -0.97
N VAL A 50 -7.80 6.60 -1.45
CA VAL A 50 -9.01 6.15 -0.77
C VAL A 50 -9.98 5.50 -1.75
N GLN A 51 -10.67 4.46 -1.28
CA GLN A 51 -11.87 3.92 -1.92
C GLN A 51 -13.09 4.31 -1.08
N ILE A 52 -14.13 4.78 -1.76
CA ILE A 52 -15.38 5.24 -1.15
C ILE A 52 -16.49 4.32 -1.64
N MET A 53 -17.30 3.83 -0.69
CA MET A 53 -18.49 3.01 -0.92
C MET A 53 -19.61 3.67 -0.12
N GLN A 54 -20.77 3.83 -0.74
CA GLN A 54 -21.92 4.38 -0.04
C GLN A 54 -22.58 3.32 0.84
N PRO A 55 -23.21 3.69 1.97
CA PRO A 55 -23.82 2.72 2.88
C PRO A 55 -24.84 1.79 2.20
N GLU A 56 -25.55 2.29 1.19
CA GLU A 56 -26.56 1.54 0.44
C GLU A 56 -25.96 0.46 -0.47
N GLU A 57 -24.68 0.60 -0.82
CA GLU A 57 -23.91 -0.34 -1.64
C GLU A 57 -23.25 -1.44 -0.79
N ALA A 58 -23.20 -1.27 0.53
CA ALA A 58 -22.50 -2.14 1.48
C ALA A 58 -23.28 -3.42 1.83
N ASP A 59 -24.08 -3.95 0.91
CA ASP A 59 -24.84 -5.20 1.07
C ASP A 59 -23.96 -6.40 0.64
N PRO A 60 -23.53 -7.27 1.60
CA PRO A 60 -22.65 -8.39 1.30
C PRO A 60 -23.25 -9.38 0.29
N ALA A 61 -24.58 -9.51 0.23
CA ALA A 61 -25.25 -10.40 -0.71
C ALA A 61 -25.11 -9.92 -2.17
N LYS A 62 -25.03 -8.60 -2.39
CA LYS A 62 -24.82 -8.00 -3.71
C LYS A 62 -23.34 -7.94 -4.09
N LEU A 63 -22.46 -7.71 -3.12
CA LEU A 63 -21.02 -7.59 -3.32
C LEU A 63 -20.32 -8.95 -3.47
N GLY A 64 -20.89 -10.02 -2.90
CA GLY A 64 -20.24 -11.34 -2.84
C GLY A 64 -19.09 -11.42 -1.82
N PHE A 65 -18.89 -10.35 -1.03
CA PHE A 65 -17.95 -10.29 0.08
C PHE A 65 -18.46 -9.29 1.13
N ASP A 66 -18.00 -9.43 2.37
CA ASP A 66 -18.26 -8.45 3.43
C ASP A 66 -17.30 -7.25 3.26
N PRO A 67 -17.81 -6.02 3.05
CA PRO A 67 -16.96 -4.84 2.89
C PRO A 67 -16.18 -4.46 4.16
N PHE A 68 -16.55 -4.99 5.33
CA PHE A 68 -15.85 -4.77 6.60
C PHE A 68 -14.88 -5.90 6.97
N ASP A 69 -14.80 -6.97 6.17
CA ASP A 69 -13.83 -8.05 6.36
C ASP A 69 -12.42 -7.61 5.89
N VAL A 70 -11.50 -7.48 6.85
CA VAL A 70 -10.11 -7.05 6.62
C VAL A 70 -9.26 -8.05 5.83
N THR A 71 -9.75 -9.26 5.60
CA THR A 71 -9.09 -10.26 4.74
C THR A 71 -9.43 -10.10 3.26
N LYS A 72 -10.42 -9.25 2.93
CA LYS A 72 -10.89 -9.01 1.57
C LYS A 72 -10.40 -7.69 1.02
N VAL A 73 -10.14 -7.68 -0.29
CA VAL A 73 -9.77 -6.47 -1.03
C VAL A 73 -10.95 -6.01 -1.86
N TRP A 74 -11.32 -4.74 -1.72
CA TRP A 74 -12.39 -4.16 -2.53
C TRP A 74 -11.96 -4.08 -4.00
N PRO A 75 -12.73 -4.63 -4.95
CA PRO A 75 -12.37 -4.61 -6.36
C PRO A 75 -12.15 -3.19 -6.88
N LYS A 76 -10.94 -2.88 -7.33
CA LYS A 76 -10.56 -1.54 -7.82
C LYS A 76 -11.40 -1.06 -9.03
N LYS A 77 -11.99 -1.99 -9.78
CA LYS A 77 -12.89 -1.68 -10.91
C LYS A 77 -14.26 -1.17 -10.43
N GLN A 78 -14.75 -1.71 -9.33
CA GLN A 78 -16.06 -1.37 -8.77
C GLN A 78 -15.96 -0.14 -7.86
N PHE A 79 -14.90 -0.06 -7.07
CA PHE A 79 -14.59 1.07 -6.20
C PHE A 79 -13.24 1.67 -6.62
N PRO A 80 -13.22 2.68 -7.51
CA PRO A 80 -11.98 3.26 -8.01
C PRO A 80 -11.18 3.91 -6.89
N VAL A 81 -9.86 3.71 -6.94
CA VAL A 81 -8.91 4.40 -6.05
C VAL A 81 -8.84 5.88 -6.41
N ARG A 82 -8.98 6.74 -5.40
CA ARG A 82 -8.89 8.19 -5.55
C ARG A 82 -7.74 8.70 -4.72
N GLN A 83 -6.83 9.46 -5.32
CA GLN A 83 -5.76 10.12 -4.60
C GLN A 83 -6.35 11.17 -3.66
N GLN A 84 -5.86 11.20 -2.42
CA GLN A 84 -6.13 12.26 -1.47
C GLN A 84 -5.16 13.42 -1.76
N PRO A 85 -5.64 14.66 -1.94
CA PRO A 85 -4.76 15.81 -1.97
C PRO A 85 -4.07 15.96 -0.61
N LEU A 86 -2.76 16.21 -0.63
CA LEU A 86 -2.00 16.54 0.57
C LEU A 86 -2.49 17.90 1.10
N TYR A 87 -3.30 17.90 2.15
CA TYR A 87 -3.63 19.12 2.90
C TYR A 87 -2.38 19.60 3.63
N HIS A 88 -1.80 20.70 3.16
CA HIS A 88 -0.81 21.48 3.91
C HIS A 88 -1.57 22.66 4.51
N SER A 89 -1.56 22.78 5.84
CA SER A 89 -2.14 23.91 6.59
C SER A 89 -1.30 25.17 6.44
#